data_AF-A0A7C1HFE5-F1
#
_entry.id   AF-A0A7C1HFE5-F1
#
_cell.length_a   1.000
_cell.length_b   1.000
_cell.length_c   1.000
_cell.angle_alpha   90.00
_cell.angle_beta   90.00
_cell.angle_gamma   90.00
#
_symmetry.space_group_name_H-M   'P 1'
#
loop_
_entity.id
_entity.type
_entity.pdbx_description
1 polymer ?
#
loop_
_entity_poly.entity_id
_entity_poly.type
_entity_poly.pdbx_seq_one_letter_code
_entity_poly.pdbx_strand_id
1 'polypeptide(L)'
;MKHRFVQKKLLRYLDHDLPEKEQRQIGQHLKKCAACRALLQRLKAHWRVGQPIPRELAPPFLWTRISARLDERNQKGYISQFESAFLLGARMLAATVVVLLMIFTGIQLGKMALPVAESAQKVSQTALINEEFGMDYFSITPPGSVGEPVVALTANNNRSRR
;
A
#
# COMPACT_ATOMS: atom_id res chain seq x y z
N MET A 1 48.55 -11.40 1.59
CA MET A 1 48.00 -10.09 2.03
C MET A 1 49.03 -9.00 1.79
N LYS A 2 48.61 -7.81 1.35
CA LYS A 2 49.51 -6.67 1.09
C LYS A 2 49.90 -5.98 2.40
N HIS A 3 51.16 -5.58 2.57
CA HIS A 3 51.65 -4.90 3.77
C HIS A 3 50.85 -3.63 4.10
N ARG A 4 50.56 -2.80 3.09
CA ARG A 4 49.80 -1.56 3.25
C ARG A 4 48.40 -1.76 3.84
N PHE A 5 47.77 -2.90 3.56
CA PHE A 5 46.46 -3.25 4.12
C PHE A 5 46.56 -3.52 5.63
N VAL A 6 47.54 -4.33 6.02
CA VAL A 6 47.78 -4.70 7.42
C VAL A 6 48.17 -3.47 8.23
N GLN A 7 49.03 -2.61 7.69
CA GLN A 7 49.44 -1.34 8.33
C GLN A 7 48.27 -0.40 8.60
N LYS A 8 47.30 -0.29 7.70
CA LYS A 8 46.10 0.56 7.90
C LYS A 8 45.15 0.01 8.95
N LYS A 9 45.03 -1.32 9.06
CA LYS A 9 44.08 -1.97 9.97
C LYS A 9 44.69 -2.38 11.32
N LEU A 10 45.94 -2.02 11.57
CA LEU A 10 46.70 -2.44 12.74
C LEU A 10 46.17 -1.87 14.07
N LEU A 11 45.63 -0.64 14.09
CA LEU A 11 44.97 -0.07 15.27
C LEU A 11 43.67 -0.81 15.60
N ARG A 12 42.77 -0.97 14.63
CA ARG A 12 41.53 -1.74 14.81
C ARG A 12 41.81 -3.18 15.26
N TYR A 13 42.91 -3.78 14.77
CA TYR A 13 43.34 -5.12 15.19
C TYR A 13 43.73 -5.16 16.67
N LEU A 14 44.31 -4.07 17.17
CA LEU A 14 44.66 -3.91 18.58
C LEU A 14 43.40 -3.74 19.45
N ASP A 15 42.41 -2.98 18.96
CA ASP A 15 41.13 -2.73 19.63
C ASP A 15 40.10 -3.86 19.49
N HIS A 16 40.46 -4.95 18.80
CA HIS A 16 39.56 -6.08 18.50
C HIS A 16 38.29 -5.66 17.71
N ASP A 17 38.39 -4.58 16.95
CA ASP A 17 37.33 -4.00 16.11
C ASP A 17 37.43 -4.46 14.64
N LEU A 18 37.71 -5.75 14.41
CA LEU A 18 37.68 -6.35 13.08
C LEU A 18 36.79 -7.60 13.04
N PRO A 19 36.20 -7.91 11.88
CA PRO A 19 35.60 -9.21 11.64
C PRO A 19 36.61 -10.33 11.87
N GLU A 20 36.16 -11.44 12.46
CA GLU A 20 37.01 -12.57 12.88
C GLU A 20 37.90 -13.09 11.74
N LYS A 21 37.36 -13.13 10.51
CA LYS A 21 38.09 -13.53 9.30
C LYS A 21 39.30 -12.64 9.02
N GLU A 22 39.14 -11.32 9.13
CA GLU A 22 40.23 -10.36 8.90
C GLU A 22 41.25 -10.40 10.03
N GLN A 23 40.80 -10.59 11.27
CA GLN A 23 41.65 -10.71 12.45
C GLN A 23 42.59 -11.92 12.35
N ARG A 24 42.07 -13.07 11.91
CA ARG A 24 42.88 -14.28 11.63
C ARG A 24 43.89 -14.04 10.51
N GLN A 25 43.49 -13.40 9.41
CA GLN A 25 44.37 -13.11 8.26
C GLN A 25 45.52 -12.17 8.63
N ILE A 26 45.22 -11.11 9.39
CA ILE A 26 46.24 -10.18 9.90
C ILE A 26 47.17 -10.91 10.87
N GLY A 27 46.63 -11.73 11.78
CA GLY A 27 47.44 -12.55 12.70
C GLY A 27 48.42 -13.49 11.98
N GLN A 28 47.97 -14.15 10.91
CA GLN A 28 48.84 -15.00 10.07
C GLN A 28 49.93 -14.18 9.37
N HIS A 29 49.60 -12.98 8.85
CA HIS A 29 50.59 -12.11 8.24
C HIS A 29 51.64 -11.62 9.24
N LEU A 30 51.22 -11.25 10.46
CA LEU A 30 52.11 -10.85 11.53
C LEU A 30 53.09 -11.97 11.91
N LYS A 31 52.66 -13.24 11.90
CA LYS A 31 53.59 -14.37 12.11
C LYS A 31 54.70 -14.43 11.05
N LYS A 32 54.41 -14.08 9.80
CA LYS A 32 55.37 -14.20 8.67
C LYS A 32 56.17 -12.92 8.40
N CYS A 33 55.67 -11.74 8.74
CA CYS A 33 56.30 -10.47 8.41
C CYS A 33 56.90 -9.76 9.64
N ALA A 34 58.23 -9.61 9.66
CA ALA A 34 58.95 -8.89 10.71
C ALA A 34 58.63 -7.38 10.72
N ALA A 35 58.53 -6.74 9.55
CA ALA A 35 58.27 -5.30 9.45
C ALA A 35 56.90 -4.90 10.04
N CYS A 36 55.85 -5.66 9.74
CA CYS A 36 54.51 -5.43 10.32
C CYS A 36 54.48 -5.73 11.82
N ARG A 37 55.27 -6.71 12.30
CA ARG A 37 55.44 -6.97 13.74
C ARG A 37 56.13 -5.81 14.47
N ALA A 38 57.19 -5.26 13.90
CA ALA A 38 57.88 -4.11 14.47
C ALA A 38 56.96 -2.88 14.57
N LEU A 39 56.16 -2.63 13.53
CA LEU A 39 55.16 -1.55 13.54
C LEU A 39 54.11 -1.77 14.63
N LEU A 40 53.59 -3.00 14.79
CA LEU A 40 52.66 -3.35 15.86
C LEU A 40 53.26 -3.07 17.25
N GLN A 41 54.52 -3.40 17.47
CA GLN A 41 55.18 -3.14 18.75
C GLN A 41 55.34 -1.65 19.03
N ARG A 42 55.71 -0.84 18.03
CA ARG A 42 55.75 0.63 18.15
C ARG A 42 54.38 1.20 18.52
N LEU A 43 53.33 0.72 17.85
CA LEU A 43 51.95 1.09 18.17
C LEU A 43 51.60 0.73 19.63
N LYS A 44 51.86 -0.51 20.04
CA LYS A 44 51.61 -0.98 21.41
C LYS A 44 52.34 -0.16 22.48
N ALA A 45 53.56 0.32 22.21
CA ALA A 45 54.32 1.13 23.16
C ALA A 45 53.62 2.47 23.51
N HIS A 46 52.86 3.03 22.57
CA HIS A 46 52.10 4.26 22.78
C HIS A 46 50.61 3.99 23.10
N TRP A 47 50.12 2.79 22.81
CA TRP A 47 48.73 2.41 23.04
C TRP A 47 48.51 2.03 24.50
N ARG A 48 48.06 3.00 25.31
CA ARG A 48 47.76 2.84 26.74
C ARG A 48 46.48 2.03 27.04
N VAL A 49 46.21 0.95 26.31
CA VAL A 49 44.98 0.13 26.49
C VAL A 49 44.89 -0.56 27.86
N GLY A 50 45.97 -0.60 28.63
CA GLY A 50 45.99 -1.22 29.96
C GLY A 50 46.17 -0.27 31.13
N GLN A 51 46.31 1.04 30.92
CA GLN A 51 46.35 1.93 32.09
C GLN A 51 44.94 2.02 32.67
N PRO A 52 44.75 1.78 33.97
CA PRO A 52 43.47 2.02 34.62
C PRO A 52 43.19 3.51 34.47
N ILE A 53 42.35 3.85 33.49
CA ILE A 53 41.79 5.19 33.36
C ILE A 53 41.09 5.42 34.69
N PRO A 54 41.40 6.51 35.43
CA PRO A 54 40.71 6.80 36.67
C PRO A 54 39.21 6.76 36.36
N ARG A 55 38.51 5.88 37.08
CA ARG A 55 37.08 5.68 36.88
C ARG A 55 36.39 6.91 37.47
N GLU A 56 36.27 7.96 36.67
CA GLU A 56 35.49 9.13 37.04
C GLU A 56 34.06 8.67 37.27
N LEU A 57 33.53 9.02 38.44
CA LEU A 57 32.17 8.69 38.80
C LEU A 57 31.25 9.46 37.84
N ALA A 58 30.43 8.73 37.08
CA ALA A 58 29.48 9.37 36.19
C ALA A 58 28.62 10.37 36.98
N PRO A 59 28.34 11.56 36.43
CA PRO A 59 27.48 12.54 37.10
C PRO A 59 26.15 11.91 37.52
N PRO A 60 25.62 12.26 38.71
CA PRO A 60 24.30 11.79 39.13
C PRO A 60 23.27 12.17 38.05
N PHE A 61 22.33 11.25 37.79
CA PHE A 61 21.26 11.39 36.78
C PHE A 61 21.68 11.37 35.30
N LEU A 62 22.96 11.12 34.96
CA LEU A 62 23.38 10.98 33.57
C LEU A 62 22.61 9.86 32.86
N TRP A 63 22.46 8.70 33.51
CA TRP A 63 21.68 7.58 32.98
C TRP A 63 20.22 7.95 32.77
N THR A 64 19.59 8.63 33.74
CA THR A 64 18.20 9.09 33.67
C THR A 64 17.96 10.03 32.50
N ARG A 65 18.89 10.97 32.22
CA ARG A 65 18.78 11.87 31.06
C ARG A 65 18.96 11.13 29.74
N ILE A 66 19.85 10.14 29.71
CA ILE A 66 20.08 9.32 28.51
C ILE A 66 18.84 8.47 28.23
N SER A 67 18.34 7.73 29.22
CA SER A 67 17.15 6.87 29.07
C SER A 67 15.94 7.68 28.63
N ALA A 68 15.68 8.83 29.26
CA ALA A 68 14.58 9.71 28.87
C ALA A 68 14.66 10.17 27.41
N ARG A 69 15.87 10.50 26.91
CA ARG A 69 16.08 10.88 25.50
C ARG A 69 15.97 9.73 24.51
N LEU A 70 16.20 8.50 24.94
CA LEU A 70 15.99 7.30 24.12
C LEU A 70 14.50 6.97 24.05
N ASP A 71 13.81 7.03 25.19
CA ASP A 71 12.37 6.77 25.29
C ASP A 71 11.55 7.80 24.50
N GLU A 72 11.89 9.09 24.58
CA GLU A 72 11.21 10.15 23.83
C GLU A 72 11.36 9.98 22.31
N ARG A 73 12.55 9.56 21.85
CA ARG A 73 12.78 9.26 20.42
C ARG A 73 12.00 8.05 19.95
N ASN A 74 11.89 7.02 20.80
CA ASN A 74 11.17 5.80 20.47
C ASN A 74 9.63 6.04 20.45
N GLN A 75 9.12 6.85 21.37
CA GLN A 75 7.69 7.20 21.40
C GLN A 75 7.26 8.14 20.26
N LYS A 76 8.03 9.19 19.94
CA LYS A 76 7.62 10.16 18.91
C LYS A 76 7.54 9.57 17.50
N GLY A 77 8.36 8.56 17.19
CA GLY A 77 8.39 7.91 15.88
C GLY A 77 7.22 6.95 15.61
N TYR A 78 6.68 6.31 16.67
CA TYR A 78 5.64 5.29 16.52
C TYR A 78 4.23 5.87 16.66
N ILE A 79 4.01 6.78 17.62
CA ILE A 79 2.66 7.25 17.96
C ILE A 79 2.15 8.30 16.94
N SER A 80 3.02 9.20 16.46
CA SER A 80 2.60 10.28 15.53
C SER A 80 2.26 9.79 14.12
N GLN A 81 2.91 8.72 13.66
CA GLN A 81 2.58 8.07 12.38
C GLN A 81 1.29 7.25 12.48
N PHE A 82 1.02 6.65 13.64
CA PHE A 82 -0.16 5.81 13.82
C PHE A 82 -1.44 6.63 13.97
N GLU A 83 -1.43 7.73 14.74
CA GLU A 83 -2.62 8.59 14.88
C GLU A 83 -2.99 9.29 13.57
N SER A 84 -2.01 9.81 12.83
CA SER A 84 -2.29 10.46 11.54
C SER A 84 -2.74 9.46 10.47
N ALA A 85 -2.14 8.26 10.40
CA ALA A 85 -2.57 7.20 9.48
C ALA A 85 -3.96 6.64 9.84
N PHE A 86 -4.27 6.50 11.13
CA PHE A 86 -5.59 6.05 11.60
C PHE A 86 -6.67 7.09 11.35
N LEU A 87 -6.41 8.38 11.58
CA LEU A 87 -7.34 9.47 11.25
C LEU A 87 -7.59 9.59 9.74
N LEU A 88 -6.58 9.37 8.90
CA LEU A 88 -6.72 9.37 7.44
C LEU A 88 -7.49 8.13 6.93
N GLY A 89 -7.24 6.96 7.52
CA GLY A 89 -7.96 5.72 7.22
C GLY A 89 -9.42 5.73 7.72
N ALA A 90 -9.68 6.29 8.90
CA ALA A 90 -11.01 6.42 9.48
C ALA A 90 -11.93 7.32 8.64
N ARG A 91 -11.37 8.37 8.01
CA ARG A 91 -12.13 9.27 7.12
C ARG A 91 -12.61 8.58 5.83
N MET A 92 -11.81 7.64 5.30
CA MET A 92 -12.20 6.80 4.15
C MET A 92 -13.27 5.78 4.55
N LEU A 93 -13.14 5.15 5.73
CA LEU A 93 -14.11 4.17 6.24
C LEU A 93 -15.46 4.81 6.61
N ALA A 94 -15.46 6.03 7.14
CA ALA A 94 -16.71 6.74 7.45
C ALA A 94 -17.53 7.01 6.18
N ALA A 95 -16.88 7.41 5.08
CA ALA A 95 -17.57 7.69 3.81
C ALA A 95 -18.20 6.44 3.21
N THR A 96 -17.50 5.30 3.23
CA THR A 96 -18.03 4.03 2.69
C THR A 96 -19.21 3.51 3.52
N VAL A 97 -19.14 3.63 4.86
CA VAL A 97 -20.25 3.23 5.75
C VAL A 97 -21.48 4.11 5.53
N VAL A 98 -21.32 5.43 5.35
CA VAL A 98 -22.44 6.35 5.07
C VAL A 98 -23.12 6.02 3.73
N VAL A 99 -22.33 5.75 2.67
CA VAL A 99 -22.88 5.36 1.36
C VAL A 99 -23.64 4.04 1.45
N LEU A 100 -23.09 3.05 2.15
CA LEU A 100 -23.78 1.76 2.36
C LEU A 100 -25.08 1.92 3.15
N LEU A 101 -25.11 2.79 4.17
CA LEU A 101 -26.33 3.11 4.91
C LEU A 101 -27.39 3.80 4.05
N MET A 102 -27.00 4.74 3.18
CA MET A 102 -27.93 5.37 2.22
C MET A 102 -28.52 4.34 1.25
N ILE A 103 -27.69 3.45 0.71
CA ILE A 103 -28.15 2.39 -0.20
C ILE A 103 -29.08 1.43 0.53
N PHE A 104 -28.70 0.99 1.74
CA PHE A 104 -29.49 0.04 2.53
C PHE A 104 -30.84 0.62 2.94
N THR A 105 -30.87 1.86 3.42
CA THR A 105 -32.12 2.55 3.75
C THR A 105 -33.00 2.77 2.52
N GLY A 106 -32.43 3.18 1.38
CA GLY A 106 -33.17 3.32 0.12
C GLY A 106 -33.84 2.01 -0.33
N ILE A 107 -33.13 0.87 -0.25
CA ILE A 107 -33.68 -0.45 -0.61
C ILE A 107 -34.82 -0.85 0.32
N GLN A 108 -34.64 -0.64 1.64
CA GLN A 108 -35.66 -1.00 2.63
C GLN A 108 -36.93 -0.16 2.49
N LEU A 109 -36.79 1.15 2.22
CA LEU A 109 -37.94 2.01 1.95
C LEU A 109 -38.62 1.66 0.60
N GLY A 110 -37.84 1.33 -0.44
CA GLY A 110 -38.38 0.90 -1.73
C GLY A 110 -39.21 -0.38 -1.63
N LYS A 111 -38.80 -1.33 -0.79
CA LYS A 111 -39.57 -2.56 -0.52
C LYS A 111 -40.90 -2.32 0.19
N MET A 112 -41.01 -1.25 0.98
CA MET A 112 -42.26 -0.88 1.66
C MET A 112 -43.18 0.01 0.81
N ALA A 113 -42.62 0.81 -0.12
CA ALA A 113 -43.40 1.74 -0.96
C ALA A 113 -43.92 1.11 -2.28
N LEU A 114 -43.48 -0.10 -2.64
CA LEU A 114 -43.83 -0.74 -3.90
C LEU A 114 -44.43 -2.13 -3.69
N PRO A 115 -45.76 -2.26 -3.50
CA PRO A 115 -46.49 -3.40 -4.03
C PRO A 115 -46.55 -3.21 -5.55
N VAL A 116 -45.47 -3.54 -6.26
CA VAL A 116 -45.49 -3.59 -7.73
C VAL A 116 -46.37 -4.76 -8.12
N ALA A 117 -47.63 -4.44 -8.42
CA ALA A 117 -48.45 -5.20 -9.35
C ALA A 117 -47.67 -5.24 -10.69
N GLU A 118 -46.93 -6.33 -10.89
CA GLU A 118 -45.86 -6.47 -11.88
C GLU A 118 -46.33 -6.63 -13.35
N SER A 119 -47.62 -6.55 -13.69
CA SER A 119 -48.06 -7.02 -15.02
C SER A 119 -49.04 -6.18 -15.83
N ALA A 120 -49.50 -5.00 -15.38
CA ALA A 120 -50.54 -4.27 -16.14
C ALA A 120 -50.08 -2.96 -16.81
N GLN A 121 -49.00 -2.31 -16.36
CA GLN A 121 -48.75 -0.89 -16.71
C GLN A 121 -47.61 -0.65 -17.73
N LYS A 122 -46.93 -1.70 -18.20
CA LYS A 122 -45.94 -1.56 -19.30
C LYS A 122 -46.57 -1.51 -20.71
N VAL A 123 -47.89 -1.66 -20.84
CA VAL A 123 -48.57 -1.70 -22.16
C VAL A 123 -49.13 -0.32 -22.58
N SER A 124 -49.42 0.59 -21.64
CA SER A 124 -50.06 1.88 -21.99
C SER A 124 -49.11 3.05 -22.22
N GLN A 125 -47.89 3.02 -21.67
CA GLN A 125 -46.93 4.13 -21.87
C GLN A 125 -46.21 4.06 -23.23
N THR A 126 -46.00 2.87 -23.79
CA THR A 126 -45.35 2.71 -25.10
C THR A 126 -46.22 3.16 -26.26
N ALA A 127 -47.55 3.08 -26.15
CA ALA A 127 -48.46 3.52 -27.21
C ALA A 127 -48.49 5.05 -27.39
N LEU A 128 -48.56 5.81 -26.28
CA LEU A 128 -48.62 7.27 -26.32
C LEU A 128 -47.30 7.92 -26.77
N ILE A 129 -46.16 7.32 -26.40
CA ILE A 129 -44.84 7.81 -26.83
C ILE A 129 -44.66 7.60 -28.34
N ASN A 130 -45.20 6.51 -28.89
CA ASN A 130 -45.04 6.21 -30.31
C ASN A 130 -45.86 7.16 -31.21
N GLU A 131 -47.07 7.53 -30.79
CA GLU A 131 -47.90 8.51 -31.50
C GLU A 131 -47.28 9.92 -31.49
N GLU A 132 -46.74 10.37 -30.35
CA GLU A 132 -46.22 11.74 -30.23
C GLU A 132 -44.90 11.96 -30.98
N PHE A 133 -44.07 10.92 -31.09
CA PHE A 133 -42.80 10.99 -31.84
C PHE A 133 -42.91 10.49 -33.28
N GLY A 134 -44.13 10.19 -33.77
CA GLY A 134 -44.34 9.70 -35.14
C GLY A 134 -43.59 8.41 -35.44
N MET A 135 -43.35 7.58 -34.42
CA MET A 135 -42.55 6.36 -34.54
C MET A 135 -43.26 5.27 -35.35
N ASP A 136 -44.57 5.44 -35.61
CA ASP A 136 -45.35 4.58 -36.51
C ASP A 136 -44.87 4.62 -37.96
N TYR A 137 -44.14 5.67 -38.38
CA TYR A 137 -43.49 5.75 -39.69
C TYR A 137 -42.34 4.76 -39.86
N PHE A 138 -41.75 4.28 -38.76
CA PHE A 138 -40.67 3.29 -38.76
C PHE A 138 -41.17 1.85 -38.61
N SER A 139 -42.49 1.65 -38.53
CA SER A 139 -43.09 0.32 -38.57
C SER A 139 -42.94 -0.30 -39.98
N ILE A 140 -42.96 -1.63 -40.06
CA ILE A 140 -42.76 -2.39 -41.32
C ILE A 140 -43.81 -2.02 -42.39
N THR A 141 -44.93 -1.41 -42.01
CA THR A 141 -45.97 -0.91 -42.91
C THR A 141 -46.51 0.44 -42.40
N PRO A 142 -45.89 1.57 -42.76
CA PRO A 142 -46.40 2.87 -42.38
C PRO A 142 -47.70 3.19 -43.15
N PRO A 143 -48.62 3.98 -42.58
CA PRO A 143 -49.90 4.30 -43.19
C PRO A 143 -49.71 5.06 -44.51
N GLY A 144 -50.34 4.58 -45.60
CA GLY A 144 -50.18 5.15 -46.94
C GLY A 144 -48.97 4.65 -47.72
N SER A 145 -48.24 3.65 -47.21
CA SER A 145 -47.18 2.97 -47.94
C SER A 145 -47.71 2.05 -49.03
N VAL A 146 -47.06 2.04 -50.20
CA VAL A 146 -47.36 1.09 -51.29
C VAL A 146 -47.19 -0.39 -50.88
N GLY A 147 -46.47 -0.66 -49.78
CA GLY A 147 -46.33 -2.00 -49.22
C GLY A 147 -47.56 -2.50 -48.45
N GLU A 148 -48.46 -1.61 -48.02
CA GLU A 148 -49.66 -1.95 -47.25
C GLU A 148 -50.60 -2.94 -47.99
N PRO A 149 -51.01 -2.68 -49.25
CA PRO A 149 -51.83 -3.64 -49.98
C PRO A 149 -51.11 -4.95 -50.26
N VAL A 150 -49.78 -4.93 -50.44
CA VAL A 150 -48.98 -6.14 -50.71
C VAL A 150 -48.91 -7.06 -49.48
N VAL A 151 -48.72 -6.46 -48.29
CA VAL A 151 -48.73 -7.20 -47.02
C VAL A 151 -50.14 -7.73 -46.70
N ALA A 152 -51.19 -6.94 -46.95
CA ALA A 152 -52.57 -7.40 -46.77
C ALA A 152 -52.93 -8.59 -47.68
N LEU A 153 -52.50 -8.56 -48.95
CA LEU A 153 -52.74 -9.66 -49.90
C LEU A 153 -51.95 -10.93 -49.56
N THR A 154 -50.69 -10.78 -49.13
CA THR A 154 -49.85 -11.92 -48.72
C THR A 154 -50.32 -12.53 -47.40
N ALA A 155 -50.75 -11.71 -46.43
CA ALA A 155 -51.36 -12.19 -45.19
C ALA A 155 -52.66 -12.96 -45.43
N ASN A 156 -53.51 -12.47 -46.33
CA ASN A 156 -54.76 -13.15 -46.68
C ASN A 156 -54.53 -14.46 -47.43
N ASN A 157 -53.59 -14.48 -48.39
CA ASN A 157 -53.23 -15.69 -49.14
C ASN A 157 -52.61 -16.78 -48.25
N ASN A 158 -51.87 -16.39 -47.21
CA ASN A 158 -51.30 -17.35 -46.25
C ASN A 158 -52.37 -17.96 -45.32
N ARG A 159 -53.53 -17.29 -45.16
CA ARG A 159 -54.66 -17.78 -44.37
C ARG A 159 -55.52 -18.81 -45.12
N SER A 160 -55.50 -18.82 -46.46
CA SER A 160 -56.24 -19.80 -47.29
C SER A 160 -55.45 -21.07 -47.63
N ARG A 161 -54.20 -21.19 -47.18
CA ARG A 161 -53.34 -22.37 -47.36
C ARG A 161 -53.12 -23.19 -46.08
N ARG A 162 -53.88 -22.91 -45.02
CA ARG A 162 -53.98 -23.77 -43.84
C ARG A 162 -55.35 -24.40 -43.75
#